data_AF-A0A3B8KWA5-F1
#
_entry.id   AF-A0A3B8KWA5-F1
#
_cell.length_a   1.000
_cell.length_b   1.000
_cell.length_c   1.000
_cell.angle_alpha   90.00
_cell.angle_beta   90.00
_cell.angle_gamma   90.00
#
_symmetry.space_group_name_H-M   'P 1'
#
loop_
_entity.id
_entity.type
_entity.pdbx_description
1 polymer ?
#
loop_
_entity_poly.entity_id
_entity_poly.type
_entity_poly.pdbx_seq_one_letter_code
_entity_poly.pdbx_strand_id
1 'polypeptide(L)'
;MSIEVDFRRTPLQEAVNFIGEEIQVPFDIDGDALKLSGFTKNMAQTLTKAGTAKAVLHDIMKRYKGMVIVVDEEKKRITLMTQPVAETKGLKPFPVSD
;
A
#
# COMPACT_ATOMS: atom_id res chain seq x y z
N MET A 1 5.33 -17.27 0.22
CA MET A 1 6.34 -16.59 -0.60
C MET A 1 6.91 -15.44 0.18
N SER A 2 8.24 -15.38 0.26
CA SER A 2 8.97 -14.25 0.84
C SER A 2 9.54 -13.45 -0.32
N ILE A 3 9.33 -12.15 -0.30
CA ILE A 3 9.87 -11.18 -1.24
C ILE A 3 10.95 -10.36 -0.53
N GLU A 4 11.94 -9.92 -1.27
CA GLU A 4 12.93 -8.96 -0.80
C GLU A 4 12.69 -7.64 -1.52
N VAL A 5 12.43 -6.58 -0.75
CA VAL A 5 12.28 -5.23 -1.29
C VAL A 5 13.46 -4.37 -0.84
N ASP A 6 14.01 -3.60 -1.78
CA ASP A 6 15.02 -2.58 -1.51
C ASP A 6 14.59 -1.27 -2.18
N PHE A 7 13.73 -0.52 -1.50
CA PHE A 7 13.29 0.79 -1.96
C PHE A 7 14.35 1.83 -1.60
N ARG A 8 14.90 2.51 -2.60
CA ARG A 8 15.90 3.58 -2.43
C ARG A 8 15.40 4.87 -3.06
N ARG A 9 14.64 5.64 -2.29
CA ARG A 9 13.90 6.81 -2.80
C ARG A 9 12.92 6.45 -3.92
N THR A 10 12.46 5.20 -3.93
CA THR A 10 11.48 4.69 -4.89
C THR A 10 10.14 5.37 -4.63
N PRO A 11 9.42 5.90 -5.63
CA PRO A 11 8.11 6.49 -5.38
C PRO A 11 7.16 5.45 -4.80
N LEU A 12 6.29 5.86 -3.88
CA LEU A 12 5.33 4.97 -3.22
C LEU A 12 4.51 4.15 -4.24
N GLN A 13 4.18 4.75 -5.38
CA GLN A 13 3.51 4.05 -6.48
C GLN A 13 4.30 2.87 -7.03
N GLU A 14 5.57 3.06 -7.36
CA GLU A 14 6.40 1.95 -7.82
C GLU A 14 6.60 0.92 -6.72
N ALA A 15 6.78 1.36 -5.47
CA ALA A 15 7.01 0.46 -4.35
C ALA A 15 5.85 -0.53 -4.15
N VAL A 16 4.60 -0.05 -4.15
CA VAL A 16 3.44 -0.95 -4.01
C VAL A 16 3.13 -1.72 -5.29
N ASN A 17 3.40 -1.15 -6.46
CA ASN A 17 3.20 -1.86 -7.72
C ASN A 17 4.15 -3.06 -7.83
N PHE A 18 5.41 -2.89 -7.45
CA PHE A 18 6.39 -3.98 -7.36
C PHE A 18 5.89 -5.11 -6.44
N ILE A 19 5.40 -4.76 -5.25
CA ILE A 19 4.83 -5.75 -4.31
C ILE A 19 3.63 -6.47 -4.94
N GLY A 20 2.76 -5.73 -5.64
CA GLY A 20 1.62 -6.27 -6.38
C GLY A 20 2.01 -7.25 -7.48
N GLU A 21 3.03 -6.91 -8.27
CA GLU A 21 3.55 -7.79 -9.33
C GLU A 21 4.11 -9.10 -8.75
N GLU A 22 4.87 -9.02 -7.65
CA GLU A 22 5.43 -10.19 -6.97
C GLU A 22 4.35 -11.17 -6.48
N ILE A 23 3.20 -10.65 -6.01
CA ILE A 23 2.07 -11.49 -5.59
C ILE A 23 1.04 -11.74 -6.71
N GLN A 24 1.31 -11.24 -7.92
CA GLN A 24 0.39 -11.24 -9.07
C GLN A 24 -0.99 -10.64 -8.76
N VAL A 25 -1.04 -9.61 -7.92
CA VAL A 25 -2.25 -8.86 -7.57
C VAL A 25 -2.10 -7.40 -7.99
N PRO A 26 -2.97 -6.89 -8.87
CA PRO A 26 -2.93 -5.49 -9.28
C PRO A 26 -3.09 -4.55 -8.08
N PHE A 27 -2.16 -3.61 -7.96
CA PHE A 27 -2.18 -2.54 -6.97
C PHE A 27 -2.64 -1.24 -7.61
N ASP A 28 -3.68 -0.63 -7.04
CA ASP A 28 -4.19 0.66 -7.44
C ASP A 28 -3.97 1.67 -6.32
N ILE A 29 -3.64 2.91 -6.66
CA ILE A 29 -3.46 3.98 -5.68
C ILE A 29 -4.48 5.06 -5.95
N ASP A 30 -5.33 5.30 -4.95
CA ASP A 30 -6.32 6.36 -4.99
C ASP A 30 -5.62 7.71 -4.70
N GLY A 31 -5.16 8.37 -5.76
CA GLY A 31 -4.42 9.62 -5.67
C GLY A 31 -5.21 10.76 -5.01
N ASP A 32 -6.53 10.76 -5.13
CA ASP A 32 -7.42 11.71 -4.45
C ASP A 32 -7.46 11.43 -2.95
N ALA A 33 -7.51 10.15 -2.54
CA ALA A 33 -7.40 9.77 -1.14
C ALA A 33 -6.08 10.20 -0.51
N LEU A 34 -4.96 10.04 -1.23
CA LEU A 34 -3.66 10.50 -0.73
C LEU A 34 -3.64 12.02 -0.55
N LYS A 35 -4.14 12.78 -1.53
CA LYS A 35 -4.21 14.25 -1.43
C LYS A 35 -5.00 14.72 -0.22
N LEU A 36 -6.09 14.03 0.11
CA LEU A 36 -6.93 14.37 1.28
C LEU A 36 -6.20 14.24 2.62
N SER A 37 -5.16 13.40 2.71
CA SER A 37 -4.29 13.30 3.88
C SER A 37 -2.93 13.98 3.70
N GLY A 38 -2.75 14.76 2.63
CA GLY A 38 -1.48 15.44 2.33
C GLY A 38 -0.37 14.53 1.82
N PHE A 39 -0.68 13.29 1.43
CA PHE A 39 0.26 12.36 0.82
C PHE A 39 0.28 12.51 -0.70
N THR A 40 1.37 12.05 -1.32
CA THR A 40 1.46 11.95 -2.78
C THR A 40 2.03 10.61 -3.19
N LYS A 41 1.59 10.12 -4.35
CA LYS A 41 2.06 8.88 -4.98
C LYS A 41 3.56 8.88 -5.31
N ASN A 42 4.15 10.06 -5.42
CA ASN A 42 5.58 10.26 -5.69
C ASN A 42 6.42 10.43 -4.41
N MET A 43 5.84 10.23 -3.22
CA MET A 43 6.64 10.26 -1.98
C MET A 43 7.71 9.18 -2.03
N ALA A 44 8.95 9.61 -1.92
CA ALA A 44 10.12 8.75 -1.90
C ALA A 44 10.07 7.81 -0.68
N GLN A 45 10.09 6.53 -1.00
CA GLN A 45 10.02 5.40 -0.09
C GLN A 45 11.42 4.85 0.05
N THR A 46 11.90 4.79 1.29
CA THR A 46 13.18 4.15 1.60
C THR A 46 12.94 3.07 2.64
N LEU A 47 12.89 1.83 2.19
CA LEU A 47 12.62 0.66 3.02
C LEU A 47 13.31 -0.55 2.38
N THR A 48 14.12 -1.22 3.19
CA THR A 48 14.77 -2.48 2.83
C THR A 48 14.24 -3.55 3.77
N LYS A 49 13.54 -4.55 3.23
CA LYS A 49 12.97 -5.62 4.04
C LYS A 49 12.82 -6.89 3.22
N ALA A 50 13.20 -8.03 3.81
CA ALA A 50 12.88 -9.35 3.30
C ALA A 50 11.77 -9.96 4.15
N GLY A 51 10.70 -10.46 3.53
CA GLY A 51 9.54 -11.01 4.24
C GLY A 51 8.36 -11.25 3.30
N THR A 52 7.17 -11.50 3.84
CA THR A 52 5.97 -11.61 3.00
C THR A 52 5.56 -10.24 2.46
N ALA A 53 4.90 -10.21 1.29
CA ALA A 53 4.35 -8.96 0.73
C ALA A 53 3.47 -8.21 1.73
N LYS A 54 2.70 -8.96 2.53
CA LYS A 54 1.90 -8.44 3.64
C LYS A 54 2.76 -7.75 4.70
N ALA A 55 3.83 -8.39 5.16
CA ALA A 55 4.75 -7.82 6.16
C ALA A 55 5.46 -6.56 5.64
N VAL A 56 5.86 -6.53 4.37
CA VAL A 56 6.45 -5.34 3.73
C VAL A 56 5.45 -4.20 3.69
N LEU A 57 4.23 -4.45 3.20
CA LEU A 57 3.17 -3.45 3.14
C LEU A 57 2.84 -2.89 4.52
N HIS A 58 2.77 -3.76 5.54
CA HIS A 58 2.55 -3.34 6.92
C HIS A 58 3.64 -2.36 7.40
N ASP A 59 4.91 -2.65 7.10
CA ASP A 59 6.03 -1.77 7.46
C ASP A 59 5.95 -0.40 6.75
N ILE A 60 5.60 -0.40 5.46
CA ILE A 60 5.34 0.84 4.70
C ILE A 60 4.23 1.63 5.39
N MET A 61 3.07 1.02 5.61
CA MET A 61 1.91 1.67 6.23
C MET A 61 2.19 2.19 7.63
N LYS A 62 3.05 1.52 8.41
CA LYS A 62 3.45 1.99 9.75
C LYS A 62 4.16 3.34 9.70
N ARG A 63 4.81 3.69 8.58
CA ARG A 63 5.41 5.02 8.37
C ARG A 63 4.38 6.09 8.01
N TYR A 64 3.22 5.69 7.48
CA TYR A 64 2.13 6.58 7.08
C TYR A 64 0.95 6.48 8.03
N LYS A 65 0.93 7.31 9.07
CA LYS A 65 -0.24 7.41 9.96
C LYS A 65 -1.47 7.86 9.15
N GLY A 66 -2.47 6.97 9.05
CA GLY A 66 -3.73 7.21 8.35
C GLY A 66 -3.80 6.66 6.92
N MET A 67 -2.77 5.95 6.46
CA MET A 67 -2.83 5.22 5.19
C MET A 67 -3.34 3.79 5.43
N VAL A 68 -4.24 3.34 4.56
CA VAL A 68 -4.85 2.01 4.66
C VAL A 68 -4.88 1.36 3.29
N ILE A 69 -4.76 0.04 3.25
CA ILE A 69 -5.04 -0.72 2.04
C ILE A 69 -6.42 -1.35 2.14
N VAL A 70 -7.12 -1.41 1.02
CA VAL A 70 -8.39 -2.12 0.86
C VAL A 70 -8.12 -3.25 -0.11
N VAL A 71 -8.34 -4.48 0.33
CA VAL A 71 -8.25 -5.66 -0.54
C VAL A 71 -9.65 -5.97 -1.04
N ASP A 72 -9.81 -5.93 -2.35
CA ASP A 72 -11.05 -6.27 -3.04
C ASP A 72 -10.90 -7.71 -3.53
N GLU A 73 -11.43 -8.67 -2.75
CA GLU A 73 -11.34 -10.09 -3.05
C GLU A 73 -12.13 -10.47 -4.31
N GLU A 74 -13.26 -9.78 -4.57
CA GLU A 74 -14.07 -10.02 -5.76
C GLU A 74 -13.31 -9.69 -7.04
N LYS A 75 -12.57 -8.58 -7.04
CA LYS A 75 -11.79 -8.13 -8.19
C LYS A 75 -10.32 -8.53 -8.13
N LYS A 76 -9.91 -9.27 -7.10
CA LYS A 76 -8.53 -9.64 -6.77
C LYS A 76 -7.57 -8.47 -6.99
N ARG A 77 -7.87 -7.32 -6.39
CA ARG A 77 -7.04 -6.12 -6.48
C ARG A 77 -6.85 -5.49 -5.12
N ILE A 78 -5.76 -4.76 -4.96
CA ILE A 78 -5.49 -4.02 -3.73
C ILE A 78 -5.52 -2.54 -4.06
N THR A 79 -6.33 -1.78 -3.35
CA THR A 79 -6.38 -0.33 -3.49
C THR A 79 -5.79 0.31 -2.25
N LEU A 80 -4.71 1.05 -2.43
CA LEU A 80 -4.12 1.86 -1.39
C LEU A 80 -4.81 3.22 -1.35
N MET A 81 -5.27 3.60 -0.15
CA MET A 81 -5.97 4.85 0.10
C MET A 81 -5.74 5.33 1.53
N THR A 82 -6.50 6.32 1.97
CA THR A 82 -6.41 6.87 3.32
C THR A 82 -7.64 6.50 4.14
N GLN A 83 -7.46 6.39 5.45
CA GLN A 83 -8.51 6.05 6.40
C GLN A 83 -9.80 6.87 6.20
N PRO A 84 -9.76 8.23 6.08
CA PRO A 84 -10.98 9.01 5.85
C PRO A 84 -11.70 8.64 4.55
N VAL A 85 -10.98 8.28 3.48
CA VAL A 85 -11.60 7.85 2.23
C VAL A 85 -12.18 6.44 2.33
N ALA A 86 -11.49 5.52 3.01
CA ALA A 86 -12.01 4.19 3.27
C ALA A 86 -13.32 4.27 4.08
N GLU A 87 -13.35 5.08 5.14
CA GLU A 87 -14.55 5.33 5.96
C GLU A 87 -15.67 5.98 5.13
N THR A 88 -15.34 6.97 4.29
CA THR A 88 -16.31 7.64 3.40
C THR A 88 -16.89 6.68 2.35
N LYS A 89 -16.07 5.78 1.80
CA LYS A 89 -16.49 4.78 0.82
C LYS A 89 -17.13 3.54 1.48
N GLY A 90 -17.17 3.46 2.82
CA GLY A 90 -17.62 2.27 3.55
C GLY A 90 -16.75 1.03 3.30
N LEU A 91 -15.52 1.23 2.82
CA LEU A 91 -14.58 0.16 2.52
C LEU A 91 -13.88 -0.28 3.81
N LYS A 92 -13.82 -1.59 4.03
CA LYS A 92 -13.10 -2.15 5.18
C LYS A 92 -11.61 -2.16 4.87
N PRO A 93 -10.78 -1.38 5.59
CA PRO A 93 -9.34 -1.47 5.43
C PRO A 93 -8.90 -2.89 5.81
N PHE A 94 -8.09 -3.49 4.97
CA PHE A 94 -7.57 -4.82 5.20
C PHE A 94 -6.50 -4.75 6.29
N PRO A 95 -6.68 -5.46 7.41
CA PRO A 95 -5.68 -5.47 8.47
C PRO A 95 -4.47 -6.24 7.98
N VAL A 96 -3.40 -5.50 7.77
CA VAL A 96 -2.10 -6.03 7.36
C VAL A 96 -1.36 -6.50 8.62
N SER A 97 -2.02 -7.30 9.45
CA SER A 97 -1.41 -7.87 10.65
C SER A 97 -0.43 -8.96 10.27
N ASP A 98 0.74 -8.91 10.91
CA ASP A 98 1.77 -9.96 10.89
C ASP A 98 1.18 -11.32 11.30
#